data_AF-A0A238WEA8-F1
#
_entry.id   AF-A0A238WEA8-F1
#
_cell.length_a   1.000
_cell.length_b   1.000
_cell.length_c   1.000
_cell.angle_alpha   90.00
_cell.angle_beta   90.00
_cell.angle_gamma   90.00
#
_symmetry.space_group_name_H-M   'P 1'
#
loop_
_entity.id
_entity.type
_entity.pdbx_description
1 polymer ?
#
loop_
_entity_poly.entity_id
_entity_poly.type
_entity_poly.pdbx_seq_one_letter_code
_entity_poly.pdbx_strand_id
1 'polypeptide(L)'
;MGISKRGDRHLRTLLIHGARSEVRVAERKTAPFSQWVNNLRGRRRMNRAIVVTKARLQRDEANKNARIIWVMFNRNEEFRAQA
;
A
#
# COMPACT_ATOMS: atom_id res chain seq x y z
N MET A 1 12.00 -3.19 -15.26
CA MET A 1 10.68 -2.55 -15.43
C MET A 1 10.08 -2.29 -14.06
N GLY A 2 10.18 -1.06 -13.55
CA GLY A 2 9.78 -0.69 -12.19
C GLY A 2 8.49 0.12 -12.16
N ILE A 3 7.89 0.22 -10.97
CA ILE A 3 6.70 1.05 -10.65
C ILE A 3 7.07 2.54 -10.78
N SER A 4 7.33 3.02 -11.99
CA SER A 4 7.66 4.41 -12.27
C SER A 4 6.41 5.22 -12.60
N LYS A 5 6.56 6.53 -12.85
CA LYS A 5 5.48 7.39 -13.37
C LYS A 5 4.94 6.91 -14.74
N ARG A 6 5.74 6.11 -15.48
CA ARG A 6 5.37 5.39 -16.72
C ARG A 6 5.03 3.90 -16.50
N GLY A 7 4.95 3.45 -15.24
CA GLY A 7 4.52 2.09 -14.92
C GLY A 7 3.03 1.88 -15.15
N ASP A 8 2.64 0.61 -15.23
CA ASP A 8 1.28 0.14 -15.53
C ASP A 8 0.19 0.86 -14.70
N ARG A 9 -0.83 1.38 -15.41
CA ARG A 9 -1.94 2.15 -14.83
C ARG A 9 -2.79 1.30 -13.89
N HIS A 10 -2.98 0.02 -14.20
CA HIS A 10 -3.72 -0.92 -13.39
C HIS A 10 -3.01 -1.17 -12.06
N LEU A 11 -1.70 -1.42 -12.07
CA LEU A 11 -0.89 -1.56 -10.84
C LEU A 11 -0.92 -0.30 -9.97
N ARG A 12 -0.81 0.90 -10.57
CA ARG A 12 -0.96 2.16 -9.80
C ARG A 12 -2.32 2.27 -9.14
N THR A 13 -3.37 1.80 -9.82
CA THR A 13 -4.76 1.84 -9.33
C THR A 13 -4.94 0.86 -8.18
N LEU A 14 -4.43 -0.36 -8.30
CA LEU A 14 -4.42 -1.36 -7.23
C LEU A 14 -3.67 -0.87 -6.00
N LEU A 15 -2.50 -0.23 -6.16
CA LEU A 15 -1.74 0.32 -5.04
C LEU A 15 -2.48 1.45 -4.30
N ILE A 16 -3.27 2.25 -5.01
CA ILE A 16 -4.12 3.28 -4.38
C ILE A 16 -5.26 2.62 -3.61
N HIS A 17 -5.89 1.57 -4.16
CA HIS A 17 -6.93 0.82 -3.46
C HIS A 17 -6.37 0.13 -2.21
N GLY A 18 -5.20 -0.51 -2.30
CA GLY A 18 -4.52 -1.10 -1.15
C GLY A 18 -4.20 -0.09 -0.07
N ALA A 19 -3.67 1.09 -0.44
CA ALA A 19 -3.43 2.17 0.52
C ALA A 19 -4.72 2.68 1.15
N ARG A 20 -5.83 2.78 0.38
CA ARG A 20 -7.13 3.16 0.92
C ARG A 20 -7.66 2.13 1.92
N SER A 21 -7.55 0.84 1.62
CA SER A 21 -7.95 -0.23 2.54
C SER A 21 -7.13 -0.18 3.84
N GLU A 22 -5.81 -0.02 3.74
CA GLU A 22 -4.96 0.07 4.93
C GLU A 22 -5.26 1.30 5.78
N VAL A 23 -5.54 2.46 5.16
CA VAL A 23 -5.96 3.68 5.88
C VAL A 23 -7.29 3.50 6.62
N ARG A 24 -8.21 2.70 6.07
CA ARG A 24 -9.48 2.36 6.73
C ARG A 24 -9.27 1.39 7.89
N VAL A 25 -8.43 0.38 7.71
CA VAL A 25 -8.16 -0.63 8.75
C VAL A 25 -7.24 -0.10 9.85
N ALA A 26 -6.43 0.93 9.58
CA ALA A 26 -5.50 1.51 10.54
C ALA A 26 -6.15 1.95 11.87
N GLU A 27 -7.43 2.35 11.87
CA GLU A 27 -8.17 2.68 13.10
C GLU A 27 -8.25 1.52 14.08
N ARG A 28 -8.30 0.29 13.57
CA ARG A 28 -8.47 -0.93 14.36
C ARG A 28 -7.14 -1.58 14.73
N LYS A 29 -6.02 -1.00 14.31
CA LYS A 29 -4.67 -1.54 14.50
C LYS A 29 -3.84 -0.59 15.37
N THR A 30 -3.14 -1.14 16.35
CA THR A 30 -2.24 -0.39 17.25
C THR A 30 -0.78 -0.42 16.80
N ALA A 31 -0.47 -1.04 15.66
CA ALA A 31 0.89 -1.11 15.14
C ALA A 31 1.47 0.30 14.87
N PRO A 32 2.80 0.51 14.99
CA PRO A 32 3.42 1.83 14.81
C PRO A 32 3.07 2.52 13.47
N PHE A 33 2.97 1.73 12.40
CA PHE A 33 2.53 2.22 11.10
C PHE A 33 1.07 2.72 11.12
N SER A 34 0.17 1.93 11.71
CA SER A 34 -1.25 2.27 11.84
C SER A 34 -1.46 3.51 12.72
N GLN A 35 -0.70 3.65 13.81
CA GLN A 35 -0.71 4.86 14.62
C GLN A 35 -0.25 6.10 13.83
N TRP A 36 0.81 5.98 13.02
CA TRP A 36 1.24 7.08 12.15
C TRP A 36 0.16 7.46 11.14
N VAL A 37 -0.50 6.47 10.52
CA VAL A 37 -1.62 6.72 9.60
C VAL A 37 -2.77 7.43 10.32
N ASN A 38 -3.14 7.00 11.53
CA ASN A 38 -4.19 7.64 12.33
C ASN A 38 -3.82 9.10 12.69
N ASN A 39 -2.58 9.34 13.11
CA ASN A 39 -2.06 10.69 13.34
C ASN A 39 -2.04 11.55 12.08
N LEU A 40 -1.79 10.96 10.90
CA LEU A 40 -1.83 11.67 9.63
C LEU A 40 -3.27 12.03 9.24
N ARG A 41 -4.23 11.14 9.49
CA ARG A 41 -5.66 11.39 9.27
C ARG A 41 -6.20 12.48 10.18
N GLY A 42 -5.79 12.52 11.45
CA GLY A 42 -6.19 13.59 12.38
C GLY A 42 -5.69 14.97 11.94
N ARG A 43 -4.53 15.03 11.26
CA ARG A 43 -3.90 16.29 10.83
C ARG A 43 -4.24 16.71 9.39
N ARG A 44 -4.70 15.79 8.54
CA ARG A 44 -4.86 16.01 7.08
C ARG A 44 -6.11 15.29 6.55
N ARG A 45 -6.74 15.87 5.52
CA ARG A 45 -7.88 15.26 4.80
C ARG A 45 -7.56 13.84 4.30
N MET A 46 -8.57 12.97 4.30
CA MET A 46 -8.49 11.54 3.95
C MET A 46 -7.70 11.25 2.66
N ASN A 47 -7.98 11.98 1.57
CA ASN A 47 -7.31 11.78 0.28
C ASN A 47 -5.80 12.03 0.36
N ARG A 48 -5.38 13.00 1.18
CA ARG A 48 -3.96 13.30 1.39
C ARG A 48 -3.30 12.24 2.26
N ALA A 49 -4.01 11.73 3.27
CA ALA A 49 -3.55 10.58 4.05
C ALA A 49 -3.34 9.34 3.17
N ILE A 50 -4.25 9.05 2.24
CA ILE A 50 -4.13 7.93 1.29
C ILE A 50 -2.90 8.11 0.37
N VAL A 51 -2.72 9.28 -0.23
CA VAL A 51 -1.59 9.53 -1.15
C VAL A 51 -0.23 9.45 -0.43
N VAL A 52 -0.14 10.01 0.77
CA VAL A 52 1.08 10.00 1.57
C VAL A 52 1.36 8.60 2.13
N THR A 53 0.33 7.86 2.54
CA THR A 53 0.45 6.46 2.94
C THR A 53 0.92 5.60 1.76
N LYS A 54 0.33 5.77 0.58
CA LYS A 54 0.78 5.13 -0.67
C LYS A 54 2.25 5.45 -0.97
N ALA A 55 2.64 6.73 -0.90
CA ALA A 55 4.02 7.14 -1.16
C ALA A 55 5.00 6.57 -0.13
N ARG A 56 4.61 6.51 1.14
CA ARG A 56 5.42 5.89 2.20
C ARG A 56 5.55 4.38 1.99
N LEU A 57 4.45 3.69 1.71
CA LEU A 57 4.44 2.28 1.32
C LEU A 57 5.26 1.99 0.06
N GLN A 58 5.62 3.00 -0.74
CA GLN A 58 6.47 2.84 -1.92
C GLN A 58 7.95 3.18 -1.65
N ARG A 59 8.26 3.84 -0.53
CA ARG A 59 9.64 4.25 -0.18
C ARG A 59 10.40 3.20 0.60
N ASP A 60 9.69 2.31 1.29
CA ASP A 60 10.33 1.16 1.94
C ASP A 60 10.64 0.11 0.86
N GLU A 61 11.93 -0.20 0.74
CA GLU A 61 12.53 -1.11 -0.23
C GLU A 61 11.77 -2.45 -0.21
N ALA A 62 10.98 -2.69 -1.26
CA ALA A 62 10.05 -3.82 -1.37
C ALA A 62 8.94 -3.89 -0.30
N ASN A 63 7.95 -2.98 -0.42
CA ASN A 63 6.60 -3.14 0.12
C ASN A 63 6.18 -4.62 0.10
N LYS A 64 5.88 -5.25 1.25
CA LYS A 64 5.49 -6.67 1.29
C LYS A 64 4.43 -7.01 0.24
N ASN A 65 3.47 -6.12 0.00
CA ASN A 65 2.44 -6.33 -1.02
C ASN A 65 2.98 -6.20 -2.45
N ALA A 66 3.84 -5.23 -2.73
CA ALA A 66 4.47 -5.11 -4.04
C ALA A 66 5.48 -6.25 -4.29
N ARG A 67 6.11 -6.76 -3.23
CA ARG A 67 7.01 -7.92 -3.25
C ARG A 67 6.21 -9.20 -3.47
N ILE A 68 5.08 -9.37 -2.79
CA ILE A 68 4.12 -10.47 -3.03
C ILE A 68 3.63 -10.41 -4.47
N ILE A 69 3.12 -9.26 -4.94
CA ILE A 69 2.68 -9.08 -6.33
C ILE A 69 3.82 -9.35 -7.31
N TRP A 70 5.03 -8.86 -7.04
CA TRP A 70 6.20 -9.10 -7.89
C TRP A 70 6.58 -10.58 -7.92
N VAL A 71 6.62 -11.27 -6.77
CA VAL A 71 6.89 -12.71 -6.69
C VAL A 71 5.82 -13.49 -7.44
N MET A 72 4.55 -13.19 -7.21
CA MET A 72 3.42 -13.80 -7.91
C MET A 72 3.50 -13.58 -9.41
N PHE A 73 3.82 -12.37 -9.85
CA PHE A 73 3.95 -12.03 -11.26
C PHE A 73 5.15 -12.73 -11.92
N ASN A 74 6.30 -12.77 -11.24
CA ASN A 74 7.50 -13.44 -11.76
C ASN A 74 7.41 -14.97 -11.75
N ARG A 75 6.57 -15.53 -10.86
CA ARG A 75 6.37 -16.98 -10.73
C ARG A 75 5.08 -17.48 -11.40
N ASN A 76 4.25 -16.58 -11.92
CA ASN A 76 2.91 -16.86 -12.42
C ASN A 76 2.05 -17.65 -11.41
N GLU A 77 2.20 -17.31 -10.12
CA GLU A 77 1.54 -17.98 -8.98
C GLU A 77 0.39 -17.13 -8.45
N GLU A 78 -0.73 -17.76 -8.07
CA GLU A 78 -1.86 -17.09 -7.43
C GLU A 78 -1.60 -16.77 -5.95
N PHE A 79 -2.31 -15.76 -5.43
CA PHE A 79 -2.14 -15.31 -4.04
C PHE A 79 -2.71 -16.37 -3.10
N ARG A 80 -1.85 -17.01 -2.33
CA ARG A 80 -2.27 -17.92 -1.25
C ARG A 80 -2.27 -17.17 0.07
N ALA A 81 -3.45 -16.87 0.59
CA ALA A 81 -3.60 -16.41 1.96
C ALA A 81 -3.21 -17.55 2.91
N GLN A 82 -2.29 -17.30 3.84
CA GLN A 82 -2.10 -18.20 4.98
C GLN A 82 -3.33 -18.13 5.87
N ALA A 83 -3.97 -19.27 6.07
CA ALA A 83 -5.08 -19.47 7.02
C ALA A 83 -4.56 -19.42 8.46
#